data_AF-A0A0F8ZES2-F1
#
_entry.id   AF-A0A0F8ZES2-F1
#
_cell.length_a   1.000
_cell.length_b   1.000
_cell.length_c   1.000
_cell.angle_alpha   90.00
_cell.angle_beta   90.00
_cell.angle_gamma   90.00
#
_symmetry.space_group_name_H-M   'P 1'
#
loop_
_entity.id
_entity.type
_entity.pdbx_description
1 polymer ?
#
loop_
_entity_poly.entity_id
_entity_poly.type
_entity_poly.pdbx_seq_one_letter_code
_entity_poly.pdbx_strand_id
1 'polypeptide(L)'
;MAKSGASEIKAGAAYVEIGADDAKLRTGLRGAKAAMSRFSSDIARLGRGMMAAGAAALAPMVLAIKKAGDYQEILSKFKAVFKEHSAQAEAWSRDFSKSIGRARVDILSYMAAMQDTFVPLGFARDKAMDLAKAVTTLAVDMASFNNAADEEVLRGLQSALVGNHETVRRYGVIITQATLNQELLNMSIADGVKKATNQQKVMARLNIIMKGTTDAQGDAARTAGSYANQMKRLHASVSNLLVTLGEHFIP
;
A
#
# COMPACT_ATOMS: atom_id res chain seq x y z
N MET A 1 -7.72 14.79 70.20
CA MET A 1 -7.04 15.92 69.52
C MET A 1 -6.22 15.34 68.37
N ALA A 2 -6.72 15.47 67.13
CA ALA A 2 -6.10 16.20 65.99
C ALA A 2 -5.07 15.35 65.22
N LYS A 3 -5.01 15.28 63.88
CA LYS A 3 -5.79 15.83 62.76
C LYS A 3 -5.44 14.97 61.52
N SER A 4 -6.38 14.98 60.57
CA SER A 4 -6.25 14.57 59.17
C SER A 4 -4.94 14.99 58.48
N GLY A 5 -4.47 14.14 57.55
CA GLY A 5 -3.44 14.46 56.57
C GLY A 5 -3.57 13.56 55.35
N ALA A 6 -4.55 13.82 54.49
CA ALA A 6 -4.54 13.35 53.12
C ALA A 6 -3.52 14.18 52.33
N SER A 7 -2.59 13.55 51.61
CA SER A 7 -2.20 13.98 50.25
C SER A 7 -1.17 13.03 49.63
N GLU A 8 -1.41 12.72 48.36
CA GLU A 8 -0.41 12.39 47.35
C GLU A 8 0.25 11.01 47.40
N ILE A 9 -0.46 10.05 46.78
CA ILE A 9 0.20 9.06 45.93
C ILE A 9 0.94 9.86 44.85
N LYS A 10 2.25 10.10 45.03
CA LYS A 10 3.12 10.52 43.95
C LYS A 10 3.23 9.35 42.97
N ALA A 11 2.41 9.40 41.92
CA ALA A 11 2.65 8.65 40.70
C ALA A 11 4.06 9.00 40.21
N GLY A 12 5.02 8.14 40.53
CA GLY A 12 6.34 8.19 39.92
C GLY A 12 6.15 8.05 38.42
N ALA A 13 6.51 9.08 37.69
CA ALA A 13 6.53 9.06 36.24
C ALA A 13 7.40 7.89 35.79
N ALA A 14 6.75 6.82 35.33
CA ALA A 14 7.40 5.79 34.54
C ALA A 14 7.70 6.43 33.19
N TYR A 15 8.88 7.05 33.08
CA TYR A 15 9.51 7.28 31.79
C TYR A 15 9.81 5.90 31.22
N VAL A 16 8.90 5.39 30.38
CA VAL A 16 9.27 4.34 29.43
C VAL A 16 10.06 5.08 28.35
N GLU A 17 11.37 5.17 28.55
CA GLU A 17 12.27 5.38 27.42
C GLU A 17 12.07 4.20 26.47
N ILE A 18 11.26 4.39 25.44
CA ILE A 18 11.37 3.60 24.22
C ILE A 18 12.72 4.02 23.62
N GLY A 19 13.78 3.37 24.08
CA GLY A 19 15.10 3.44 23.48
C GLY A 19 15.01 2.92 22.05
N ALA A 20 14.70 3.81 21.10
CA ALA A 20 15.03 3.58 19.72
C ALA A 20 16.57 3.53 19.66
N ASP A 21 17.11 2.32 19.50
CA ASP A 21 18.51 2.08 19.19
C ASP A 21 18.77 2.58 17.76
N ASP A 22 18.71 3.91 17.60
CA ASP A 22 18.92 4.64 16.35
C ASP A 22 20.33 4.43 15.82
N ALA A 23 21.26 3.96 16.65
CA ALA A 23 22.61 3.63 16.24
C ALA A 23 22.63 2.43 15.28
N LYS A 24 21.85 1.38 15.53
CA LYS A 24 21.73 0.22 14.63
C LYS A 24 21.01 0.58 13.34
N LEU A 25 19.93 1.36 13.42
CA LEU A 25 19.22 1.87 12.24
C LEU A 25 20.12 2.78 11.41
N ARG A 26 20.82 3.73 12.03
CA ARG A 26 21.78 4.61 11.34
C ARG A 26 22.93 3.84 10.71
N THR A 27 23.43 2.80 11.39
CA THR A 27 24.49 1.94 10.85
C THR A 27 23.98 1.11 9.67
N GLY A 28 22.77 0.54 9.77
CA GLY A 28 22.09 -0.15 8.68
C GLY A 28 21.82 0.77 7.48
N LEU A 29 21.35 1.99 7.73
CA LEU A 29 21.14 3.03 6.70
C LEU A 29 22.45 3.50 6.07
N ARG A 30 23.53 3.63 6.83
CA ARG A 30 24.87 3.93 6.29
C ARG A 30 25.40 2.78 5.45
N GLY A 31 25.19 1.54 5.88
CA GLY A 31 25.52 0.34 5.10
C GLY A 31 24.74 0.27 3.80
N ALA A 32 23.43 0.50 3.83
CA ALA A 32 22.57 0.58 2.65
C ALA A 32 23.00 1.72 1.72
N LYS A 33 23.33 2.90 2.27
CA LYS A 33 23.85 4.05 1.50
C LYS A 33 25.20 3.74 0.84
N ALA A 34 26.10 3.05 1.54
CA ALA A 34 27.39 2.63 1.01
C ALA A 34 27.24 1.54 -0.07
N ALA A 35 26.32 0.59 0.11
CA ALA A 35 25.97 -0.40 -0.91
C ALA A 35 25.36 0.29 -2.15
N MET A 36 24.45 1.26 -1.96
CA MET A 36 23.90 2.06 -3.05
C MET A 36 24.96 2.90 -3.76
N SER A 37 25.89 3.53 -3.04
CA SER A 37 26.95 4.33 -3.66
C SER A 37 27.93 3.45 -4.43
N ARG A 38 28.25 2.26 -3.91
CA ARG A 38 29.07 1.27 -4.61
C ARG A 38 28.36 0.78 -5.86
N PHE A 39 27.10 0.37 -5.75
CA PHE A 39 26.25 -0.01 -6.87
C PHE A 39 26.16 1.09 -7.94
N SER A 40 25.93 2.34 -7.55
CA SER A 40 25.92 3.50 -8.46
C SER A 40 27.29 3.71 -9.12
N SER A 41 28.39 3.57 -8.38
CA SER A 41 29.75 3.70 -8.92
C SER A 41 30.14 2.54 -9.83
N ASP A 42 29.68 1.32 -9.54
CA ASP A 42 29.92 0.12 -10.33
C ASP A 42 29.16 0.21 -11.66
N ILE A 43 27.92 0.69 -11.65
CA ILE A 43 27.16 1.04 -12.86
C ILE A 43 27.88 2.12 -13.68
N ALA A 44 28.33 3.20 -13.04
CA ALA A 44 29.04 4.30 -13.72
C ALA A 44 30.42 3.89 -14.29
N ARG A 45 31.00 2.79 -13.81
CA ARG A 45 32.24 2.19 -14.35
C ARG A 45 31.94 1.23 -15.50
N LEU A 46 30.84 0.48 -15.42
CA LEU A 46 30.44 -0.49 -16.44
C LEU A 46 29.92 0.15 -17.75
N GLY A 47 29.29 1.33 -17.67
CA GLY A 47 28.99 2.15 -18.85
C GLY A 47 30.24 2.61 -19.64
N ARG A 48 31.45 2.43 -19.08
CA ARG A 48 32.74 2.74 -19.72
C ARG A 48 33.57 1.51 -20.11
N GLY A 49 33.09 0.28 -19.90
CA GLY A 49 33.78 -0.94 -20.34
C GLY A 49 33.24 -2.23 -19.72
N MET A 50 32.46 -2.99 -20.51
CA MET A 50 31.75 -4.19 -20.05
C MET A 50 32.61 -5.46 -19.89
N MET A 51 33.88 -5.48 -20.31
CA MET A 51 34.60 -6.75 -20.52
C MET A 51 35.37 -7.32 -19.33
N ALA A 52 35.51 -6.63 -18.20
CA ALA A 52 36.39 -7.07 -17.10
C ALA A 52 35.68 -7.48 -15.79
N ALA A 53 34.35 -7.39 -15.71
CA ALA A 53 33.62 -7.59 -14.46
C ALA A 53 33.04 -9.02 -14.36
N GLY A 54 33.46 -9.79 -13.35
CA GLY A 54 32.95 -11.14 -13.10
C GLY A 54 31.44 -11.19 -12.78
N ALA A 55 30.82 -12.37 -12.85
CA ALA A 55 29.36 -12.56 -12.75
C ALA A 55 28.70 -11.89 -11.51
N ALA A 56 29.40 -11.81 -10.38
CA ALA A 56 28.90 -11.14 -9.17
C ALA A 56 28.72 -9.61 -9.34
N ALA A 57 29.57 -8.97 -10.15
CA ALA A 57 29.48 -7.53 -10.43
C ALA A 57 28.30 -7.18 -11.36
N LEU A 58 27.75 -8.17 -12.09
CA LEU A 58 26.59 -8.00 -12.96
C LEU A 58 25.26 -8.24 -12.25
N ALA A 59 25.26 -8.94 -11.10
CA ALA A 59 24.02 -9.30 -10.39
C ALA A 59 23.10 -8.10 -10.08
N PRO A 60 23.62 -6.93 -9.65
CA PRO A 60 22.78 -5.75 -9.44
C PRO A 60 22.15 -5.19 -10.73
N MET A 61 22.84 -5.31 -11.87
CA MET A 61 22.28 -4.92 -13.18
C MET A 61 21.21 -5.90 -13.65
N VAL A 62 21.43 -7.20 -13.50
CA VAL A 62 20.41 -8.22 -13.81
C VAL A 62 19.15 -7.98 -12.97
N LEU A 63 19.30 -7.64 -11.69
CA LEU A 63 18.18 -7.28 -10.83
C LEU A 63 17.47 -6.01 -11.31
N ALA A 64 18.21 -4.97 -11.70
CA ALA A 64 17.63 -3.73 -12.22
C ALA A 64 16.85 -3.97 -13.53
N ILE A 65 17.44 -4.67 -14.50
CA ILE A 65 16.80 -5.06 -15.76
C ILE A 65 15.54 -5.86 -15.49
N LYS A 66 15.60 -6.86 -14.60
CA LYS A 66 14.42 -7.64 -14.22
C LYS A 66 13.33 -6.76 -13.61
N LYS A 67 13.68 -5.86 -12.68
CA LYS A 67 12.71 -4.95 -12.05
C LYS A 67 12.07 -3.98 -13.04
N ALA A 68 12.84 -3.50 -14.01
CA ALA A 68 12.31 -2.68 -15.08
C ALA A 68 11.39 -3.48 -16.02
N GLY A 69 11.74 -4.74 -16.33
CA GLY A 69 10.86 -5.66 -17.08
C GLY A 69 9.53 -5.89 -16.36
N ASP A 70 9.58 -6.27 -15.07
CA ASP A 70 8.39 -6.44 -14.21
C ASP A 70 7.54 -5.15 -14.20
N TYR A 71 8.18 -3.98 -14.13
CA TYR A 71 7.49 -2.69 -14.17
C TYR A 71 6.80 -2.43 -15.51
N GLN A 72 7.45 -2.73 -16.64
CA GLN A 72 6.86 -2.56 -17.98
C GLN A 72 5.66 -3.51 -18.19
N GLU A 73 5.71 -4.73 -17.66
CA GLU A 73 4.57 -5.66 -17.67
C GLU A 73 3.40 -5.11 -16.85
N ILE A 74 3.66 -4.62 -15.63
CA ILE A 74 2.64 -4.01 -14.78
C ILE A 74 2.04 -2.77 -15.46
N LEU A 75 2.87 -1.92 -16.06
CA LEU A 75 2.42 -0.72 -16.77
C LEU A 75 1.57 -1.09 -18.00
N SER A 76 1.94 -2.15 -18.71
CA SER A 76 1.18 -2.66 -19.85
C SER A 76 -0.19 -3.19 -19.42
N LYS A 77 -0.24 -4.02 -18.37
CA LYS A 77 -1.51 -4.47 -17.76
C LYS A 77 -2.35 -3.27 -17.32
N PHE A 78 -1.73 -2.32 -16.61
CA PHE A 78 -2.38 -1.11 -16.12
C PHE A 78 -3.04 -0.33 -17.27
N LYS A 79 -2.30 -0.06 -18.34
CA LYS A 79 -2.85 0.62 -19.53
C LYS A 79 -3.98 -0.17 -20.18
N ALA A 80 -3.89 -1.50 -20.23
CA ALA A 80 -4.93 -2.36 -20.81
C ALA A 80 -6.24 -2.32 -20.00
N VAL A 81 -6.17 -2.31 -18.66
CA VAL A 81 -7.37 -2.29 -17.80
C VAL A 81 -7.99 -0.89 -17.68
N PHE A 82 -7.17 0.17 -17.69
CA PHE A 82 -7.65 1.56 -17.59
C PHE A 82 -7.98 2.21 -18.93
N LYS A 83 -7.42 1.72 -20.04
CA LYS A 83 -7.64 2.22 -21.41
C LYS A 83 -7.51 3.76 -21.49
N GLU A 84 -8.56 4.45 -21.93
CA GLU A 84 -8.64 5.91 -22.06
C GLU A 84 -8.37 6.66 -20.75
N HIS A 85 -8.58 6.04 -19.59
CA HIS A 85 -8.32 6.63 -18.27
C HIS A 85 -6.90 6.38 -17.74
N SER A 86 -6.05 5.67 -18.49
CA SER A 86 -4.72 5.25 -18.02
C SER A 86 -3.83 6.42 -17.61
N ALA A 87 -3.78 7.49 -18.39
CA ALA A 87 -2.95 8.67 -18.07
C ALA A 87 -3.36 9.32 -16.73
N GLN A 88 -4.66 9.44 -16.49
CA GLN A 88 -5.20 10.01 -15.24
C GLN A 88 -4.90 9.10 -14.04
N ALA A 89 -5.12 7.79 -14.20
CA ALA A 89 -4.87 6.82 -13.15
C ALA A 89 -3.37 6.70 -12.83
N GLU A 90 -2.51 6.76 -13.84
CA GLU A 90 -1.05 6.72 -13.67
C GLU A 90 -0.53 7.99 -12.96
N ALA A 91 -1.06 9.16 -13.31
CA ALA A 91 -0.75 10.42 -12.64
C ALA A 91 -1.13 10.36 -11.15
N TRP A 92 -2.36 9.92 -10.85
CA TRP A 92 -2.78 9.71 -9.47
C TRP A 92 -1.89 8.72 -8.72
N SER A 93 -1.54 7.59 -9.36
CA SER A 93 -0.72 6.54 -8.74
C SER A 93 0.68 7.04 -8.38
N ARG A 94 1.28 7.87 -9.24
CA ARG A 94 2.56 8.54 -8.98
C ARG A 94 2.48 9.48 -7.80
N ASP A 95 1.45 10.32 -7.75
CA ASP A 95 1.35 11.38 -6.76
C ASP A 95 0.98 10.79 -5.39
N PHE A 96 0.13 9.77 -5.36
CA PHE A 96 -0.15 8.97 -4.18
C PHE A 96 1.09 8.21 -3.69
N SER A 97 1.79 7.47 -4.57
CA SER A 97 3.05 6.79 -4.23
C SER A 97 4.07 7.70 -3.54
N LYS A 98 4.21 8.94 -4.04
CA LYS A 98 5.10 9.94 -3.45
C LYS A 98 4.62 10.40 -2.08
N SER A 99 3.33 10.67 -1.91
CA SER A 99 2.80 11.22 -0.65
C SER A 99 2.91 10.22 0.51
N ILE A 100 2.56 8.96 0.28
CA ILE A 100 2.58 7.91 1.32
C ILE A 100 3.90 7.12 1.37
N GLY A 101 4.84 7.38 0.46
CA GLY A 101 6.16 6.75 0.45
C GLY A 101 6.11 5.25 0.16
N ARG A 102 5.42 4.84 -0.91
CA ARG A 102 5.39 3.45 -1.40
C ARG A 102 5.91 3.36 -2.82
N ALA A 103 6.30 2.18 -3.27
CA ALA A 103 6.86 2.01 -4.59
C ALA A 103 5.79 2.32 -5.64
N ARG A 104 6.15 3.00 -6.72
CA ARG A 104 5.18 3.35 -7.76
C ARG A 104 4.61 2.11 -8.43
N VAL A 105 5.45 1.10 -8.63
CA VAL A 105 5.07 -0.20 -9.20
C VAL A 105 4.00 -0.90 -8.38
N ASP A 106 4.07 -0.83 -7.05
CA ASP A 106 3.08 -1.44 -6.16
C ASP A 106 1.73 -0.74 -6.30
N ILE A 107 1.71 0.61 -6.28
CA ILE A 107 0.46 1.37 -6.43
C ILE A 107 -0.18 1.13 -7.80
N LEU A 108 0.61 1.07 -8.88
CA LEU A 108 0.09 0.70 -10.21
C LEU A 108 -0.51 -0.70 -10.20
N SER A 109 0.18 -1.67 -9.60
CA SER A 109 -0.31 -3.05 -9.48
C SER A 109 -1.63 -3.11 -8.70
N TYR A 110 -1.73 -2.41 -7.57
CA TYR A 110 -2.93 -2.37 -6.73
C TYR A 110 -4.12 -1.77 -7.47
N MET A 111 -3.89 -0.62 -8.12
CA MET A 111 -4.88 0.05 -8.96
C MET A 111 -5.35 -0.86 -10.10
N ALA A 112 -4.42 -1.52 -10.81
CA ALA A 112 -4.76 -2.43 -11.89
C ALA A 112 -5.60 -3.61 -11.38
N ALA A 113 -5.23 -4.22 -10.25
CA ALA A 113 -5.97 -5.34 -9.67
C ALA A 113 -7.40 -4.94 -9.26
N MET A 114 -7.59 -3.75 -8.69
CA MET A 114 -8.93 -3.27 -8.33
C MET A 114 -9.76 -2.93 -9.57
N GLN A 115 -9.16 -2.28 -10.58
CA GLN A 115 -9.83 -1.98 -11.84
C GLN A 115 -10.31 -3.25 -12.55
N ASP A 116 -9.42 -4.25 -12.61
CA ASP A 116 -9.67 -5.59 -13.16
C ASP A 116 -10.75 -6.36 -12.37
N THR A 117 -11.03 -5.94 -11.13
CA THR A 117 -12.14 -6.48 -10.33
C THR A 117 -13.45 -5.74 -10.61
N PHE A 118 -13.45 -4.41 -10.61
CA PHE A 118 -14.68 -3.62 -10.70
C PHE A 118 -15.27 -3.57 -12.10
N VAL A 119 -14.46 -3.53 -13.16
CA VAL A 119 -14.98 -3.46 -14.54
C VAL A 119 -15.82 -4.70 -14.89
N PRO A 120 -15.37 -5.95 -14.63
CA PRO A 120 -16.20 -7.14 -14.85
C PRO A 120 -17.46 -7.21 -13.98
N LEU A 121 -17.48 -6.52 -12.84
CA LEU A 121 -18.67 -6.41 -11.97
C LEU A 121 -19.72 -5.43 -12.54
N GLY A 122 -19.46 -4.80 -13.68
CA GLY A 122 -20.40 -3.95 -14.42
C GLY A 122 -20.22 -2.45 -14.19
N PHE A 123 -19.24 -2.03 -13.39
CA PHE A 123 -18.95 -0.61 -13.20
C PHE A 123 -18.34 -0.01 -14.47
N ALA A 124 -18.78 1.21 -14.81
CA ALA A 124 -18.12 2.02 -15.83
C ALA A 124 -16.64 2.27 -15.44
N ARG A 125 -15.74 2.38 -16.42
CA ARG A 125 -14.29 2.40 -16.17
C ARG A 125 -13.82 3.57 -15.32
N ASP A 126 -14.42 4.73 -15.51
CA ASP A 126 -14.21 5.94 -14.71
C ASP A 126 -14.63 5.70 -13.25
N LYS A 127 -15.82 5.13 -13.04
CA LYS A 127 -16.32 4.81 -11.70
C LYS A 127 -15.48 3.71 -11.03
N ALA A 128 -15.11 2.69 -11.79
CA ALA A 128 -14.21 1.63 -11.35
C ALA A 128 -12.85 2.19 -10.93
N MET A 129 -12.33 3.19 -11.66
CA MET A 129 -11.08 3.85 -11.32
C MET A 129 -11.19 4.56 -9.97
N ASP A 130 -12.28 5.28 -9.71
CA ASP A 130 -12.45 5.98 -8.44
C ASP A 130 -12.61 5.01 -7.26
N LEU A 131 -13.29 3.88 -7.48
CA LEU A 131 -13.34 2.79 -6.50
C LEU A 131 -11.96 2.17 -6.28
N ALA A 132 -11.17 1.97 -7.34
CA ALA A 132 -9.80 1.47 -7.26
C ALA A 132 -8.91 2.41 -6.43
N LYS A 133 -9.01 3.72 -6.64
CA LYS A 133 -8.30 4.73 -5.82
C LYS A 133 -8.71 4.65 -4.36
N ALA A 134 -10.01 4.58 -4.07
CA ALA A 134 -10.53 4.54 -2.72
C ALA A 134 -10.05 3.29 -1.96
N VAL A 135 -10.16 2.11 -2.59
CA VAL A 135 -9.74 0.84 -1.97
C VAL A 135 -8.22 0.76 -1.83
N THR A 136 -7.46 1.24 -2.82
CA THR A 136 -5.99 1.28 -2.73
C THR A 136 -5.54 2.20 -1.61
N THR A 137 -6.17 3.38 -1.46
CA THR A 137 -5.88 4.31 -0.36
C THR A 137 -6.16 3.66 0.98
N LEU A 138 -7.35 3.09 1.14
CA LEU A 138 -7.75 2.41 2.36
C LEU A 138 -6.82 1.23 2.70
N ALA A 139 -6.39 0.46 1.70
CA ALA A 139 -5.48 -0.67 1.90
C ALA A 139 -4.15 -0.22 2.51
N VAL A 140 -3.55 0.86 1.99
CA VAL A 140 -2.28 1.40 2.50
C VAL A 140 -2.44 1.95 3.92
N ASP A 141 -3.55 2.62 4.19
CA ASP A 141 -3.90 3.16 5.51
C ASP A 141 -4.11 2.04 6.55
N MET A 142 -4.92 1.04 6.22
CA MET A 142 -5.14 -0.14 7.07
C MET A 142 -3.86 -0.95 7.27
N ALA A 143 -3.00 -1.06 6.26
CA ALA A 143 -1.72 -1.74 6.38
C ALA A 143 -0.74 -1.00 7.28
N SER A 144 -0.76 0.33 7.24
CA SER A 144 -0.01 1.15 8.20
C SER A 144 -0.53 0.95 9.62
N PHE A 145 -1.85 1.10 9.82
CA PHE A 145 -2.51 1.02 11.12
C PHE A 145 -2.30 -0.34 11.81
N ASN A 146 -2.37 -1.43 11.05
CA ASN A 146 -2.24 -2.79 11.55
C ASN A 146 -0.79 -3.34 11.48
N ASN A 147 0.18 -2.53 11.06
CA ASN A 147 1.55 -2.98 10.75
C ASN A 147 1.59 -4.26 9.88
N ALA A 148 0.76 -4.29 8.84
CA ALA A 148 0.61 -5.39 7.90
C ALA A 148 1.25 -5.07 6.54
N ALA A 149 1.36 -6.08 5.67
CA ALA A 149 1.80 -5.87 4.29
C ALA A 149 0.66 -5.24 3.46
N ASP A 150 0.98 -4.17 2.70
CA ASP A 150 -0.01 -3.42 1.91
C ASP A 150 -0.75 -4.33 0.91
N GLU A 151 -0.02 -5.22 0.24
CA GLU A 151 -0.57 -6.18 -0.72
C GLU A 151 -1.51 -7.19 -0.06
N GLU A 152 -1.22 -7.60 1.16
CA GLU A 152 -2.04 -8.54 1.92
C GLU A 152 -3.37 -7.91 2.33
N VAL A 153 -3.34 -6.66 2.79
CA VAL A 153 -4.55 -5.90 3.12
C VAL A 153 -5.38 -5.66 1.86
N LEU A 154 -4.74 -5.24 0.76
CA LEU A 154 -5.42 -5.02 -0.52
C LEU A 154 -6.14 -6.29 -1.01
N ARG A 155 -5.47 -7.44 -1.00
CA ARG A 155 -6.08 -8.73 -1.37
C ARG A 155 -7.26 -9.07 -0.46
N GLY A 156 -7.13 -8.80 0.84
CA GLY A 156 -8.23 -8.98 1.80
C GLY A 156 -9.44 -8.12 1.44
N LEU A 157 -9.22 -6.82 1.19
CA LEU A 157 -10.28 -5.90 0.76
C LEU A 157 -10.93 -6.35 -0.56
N GLN A 158 -10.13 -6.70 -1.56
CA GLN A 158 -10.62 -7.22 -2.84
C GLN A 158 -11.51 -8.46 -2.65
N SER A 159 -11.04 -9.41 -1.83
CA SER A 159 -11.76 -10.65 -1.53
C SER A 159 -13.08 -10.38 -0.79
N ALA A 160 -13.07 -9.48 0.19
CA ALA A 160 -14.27 -9.08 0.92
C ALA A 160 -15.30 -8.42 0.01
N LEU A 161 -14.88 -7.52 -0.89
CA LEU A 161 -15.78 -6.81 -1.81
C LEU A 161 -16.52 -7.78 -2.76
N VAL A 162 -15.85 -8.85 -3.21
CA VAL A 162 -16.47 -9.89 -4.05
C VAL A 162 -17.26 -10.93 -3.25
N GLY A 163 -17.16 -10.94 -1.91
CA GLY A 163 -18.07 -11.69 -1.02
C GLY A 163 -17.43 -12.54 0.06
N ASN A 164 -16.10 -12.64 0.14
CA ASN A 164 -15.42 -13.36 1.21
C ASN A 164 -15.13 -12.46 2.41
N HIS A 165 -16.13 -12.30 3.26
CA HIS A 165 -16.11 -11.36 4.38
C HIS A 165 -15.12 -11.73 5.50
N GLU A 166 -14.63 -12.97 5.55
CA GLU A 166 -13.69 -13.43 6.61
C GLU A 166 -12.38 -12.64 6.58
N THR A 167 -11.94 -12.29 5.38
CA THR A 167 -10.62 -11.67 5.13
C THR A 167 -10.43 -10.30 5.79
N VAL A 168 -11.53 -9.61 6.10
CA VAL A 168 -11.52 -8.30 6.76
C VAL A 168 -11.92 -8.35 8.24
N ARG A 169 -12.36 -9.52 8.75
CA ARG A 169 -12.75 -9.69 10.16
C ARG A 169 -11.58 -9.44 11.11
N ARG A 170 -10.39 -9.88 10.73
CA ARG A 170 -9.14 -9.63 11.48
C ARG A 170 -8.78 -8.15 11.61
N TYR A 171 -9.37 -7.29 10.79
CA TYR A 171 -9.20 -5.84 10.84
C TYR A 171 -10.40 -5.14 11.52
N GLY A 172 -11.21 -5.88 12.28
CA GLY A 172 -12.36 -5.36 13.00
C GLY A 172 -13.62 -5.14 12.15
N VAL A 173 -13.59 -5.46 10.85
CA VAL A 173 -14.75 -5.27 9.97
C VAL A 173 -15.63 -6.51 9.95
N ILE A 174 -16.86 -6.38 10.46
CA ILE A 174 -17.83 -7.47 10.53
C ILE A 174 -18.94 -7.25 9.48
N ILE A 175 -18.91 -8.06 8.41
CA ILE A 175 -19.95 -8.06 7.37
C ILE A 175 -20.80 -9.33 7.51
N THR A 176 -21.97 -9.21 8.11
CA THR A 176 -22.98 -10.29 8.21
C THR A 176 -24.08 -10.07 7.18
N GLN A 177 -24.94 -11.07 6.99
CA GLN A 177 -26.13 -10.91 6.15
C GLN A 177 -27.05 -9.79 6.67
N ALA A 178 -27.14 -9.64 8.00
CA ALA A 178 -27.93 -8.58 8.63
C ALA A 178 -27.32 -7.19 8.37
N THR A 179 -26.02 -7.01 8.58
CA THR A 179 -25.37 -5.70 8.34
C THR A 179 -25.40 -5.35 6.85
N LEU A 180 -25.24 -6.33 5.96
CA LEU A 180 -25.34 -6.13 4.52
C LEU A 180 -26.75 -5.75 4.06
N ASN A 181 -27.79 -6.42 4.57
CA ASN A 181 -29.18 -6.05 4.27
C ASN A 181 -29.53 -4.66 4.82
N GLN A 182 -29.05 -4.32 6.02
CA GLN A 182 -29.26 -2.99 6.60
C GLN A 182 -28.58 -1.91 5.74
N GLU A 183 -27.36 -2.14 5.27
CA GLU A 183 -26.68 -1.18 4.40
C GLU A 183 -27.37 -1.05 3.04
N LEU A 184 -27.84 -2.15 2.46
CA LEU A 184 -28.64 -2.11 1.23
C LEU A 184 -29.93 -1.31 1.44
N LEU A 185 -30.60 -1.46 2.58
CA LEU A 185 -31.76 -0.64 2.92
C LEU A 185 -31.40 0.85 3.04
N ASN A 186 -30.27 1.18 3.66
CA ASN A 186 -29.75 2.56 3.72
C ASN A 186 -29.47 3.12 2.31
N MET A 187 -29.13 2.26 1.35
CA MET A 187 -28.97 2.58 -0.07
C MET A 187 -30.29 2.58 -0.85
N SER A 188 -31.45 2.54 -0.17
CA SER A 188 -32.80 2.47 -0.76
C SER A 188 -33.09 1.18 -1.56
N ILE A 189 -32.49 0.05 -1.17
CA ILE A 189 -32.69 -1.26 -1.79
C ILE A 189 -33.44 -2.16 -0.79
N ALA A 190 -34.78 -2.10 -0.84
CA ALA A 190 -35.66 -2.67 0.19
C ALA A 190 -35.64 -4.20 0.28
N ASP A 191 -35.47 -4.91 -0.84
CA ASP A 191 -35.52 -6.38 -0.88
C ASP A 191 -34.18 -7.07 -0.52
N GLY A 192 -33.22 -6.30 0.01
CA GLY A 192 -31.92 -6.79 0.48
C GLY A 192 -31.09 -7.48 -0.60
N VAL A 193 -30.23 -8.41 -0.18
CA VAL A 193 -29.26 -9.09 -1.07
C VAL A 193 -29.92 -9.86 -2.21
N LYS A 194 -31.18 -10.30 -2.07
CA LYS A 194 -31.87 -11.12 -3.08
C LYS A 194 -32.16 -10.35 -4.37
N LYS A 195 -32.50 -9.06 -4.30
CA LYS A 195 -32.74 -8.22 -5.48
C LYS A 195 -31.62 -7.22 -5.77
N ALA A 196 -30.65 -7.08 -4.86
CA ALA A 196 -29.50 -6.22 -5.11
C ALA A 196 -28.67 -6.73 -6.30
N THR A 197 -28.27 -5.82 -7.19
CA THR A 197 -27.28 -6.11 -8.24
C THR A 197 -25.90 -6.40 -7.64
N ASN A 198 -24.99 -7.01 -8.41
CA ASN A 198 -23.63 -7.24 -7.94
C ASN A 198 -22.92 -5.93 -7.58
N GLN A 199 -23.13 -4.87 -8.35
CA GLN A 199 -22.60 -3.53 -8.05
C GLN A 199 -23.13 -2.99 -6.73
N GLN A 200 -24.43 -3.13 -6.48
CA GLN A 200 -25.04 -2.69 -5.22
C GLN A 200 -24.48 -3.45 -4.02
N LYS A 201 -24.28 -4.77 -4.14
CA LYS A 201 -23.65 -5.58 -3.08
C LYS A 201 -22.21 -5.14 -2.79
N VAL A 202 -21.43 -4.86 -3.84
CA VAL A 202 -20.05 -4.38 -3.72
C VAL A 202 -20.01 -3.02 -3.03
N MET A 203 -20.87 -2.09 -3.44
CA MET A 203 -20.98 -0.77 -2.81
C MET A 203 -21.40 -0.88 -1.34
N ALA A 204 -22.38 -1.73 -1.02
CA ALA A 204 -22.81 -1.95 0.37
C ALA A 204 -21.67 -2.51 1.24
N ARG A 205 -20.90 -3.48 0.71
CA ARG A 205 -19.71 -4.01 1.41
C ARG A 205 -18.64 -2.94 1.58
N LEU A 206 -18.37 -2.14 0.55
CA LEU A 206 -17.41 -1.05 0.63
C LEU A 206 -17.83 -0.03 1.70
N ASN A 207 -19.11 0.35 1.75
CA ASN A 207 -19.61 1.27 2.77
C ASN A 207 -19.44 0.70 4.19
N ILE A 208 -19.73 -0.57 4.41
CA ILE A 208 -19.53 -1.23 5.71
C ILE A 208 -18.05 -1.23 6.08
N ILE A 209 -17.17 -1.58 5.13
CA ILE A 209 -15.71 -1.55 5.34
C ILE A 209 -15.26 -0.13 5.71
N MET A 210 -15.67 0.89 4.95
CA MET A 210 -15.31 2.29 5.22
C MET A 210 -15.79 2.74 6.61
N LYS A 211 -17.01 2.38 7.01
CA LYS A 211 -17.55 2.69 8.34
C LYS A 211 -16.79 1.96 9.45
N GLY A 212 -16.38 0.72 9.22
CA GLY A 212 -15.63 -0.10 10.19
C GLY A 212 -14.14 0.21 10.28
N THR A 213 -13.61 1.10 9.44
CA THR A 213 -12.17 1.38 9.33
C THR A 213 -11.82 2.85 9.48
N THR A 214 -12.74 3.66 10.06
CA THR A 214 -12.57 5.11 10.23
C THR A 214 -11.27 5.46 10.94
N ASP A 215 -10.88 4.68 11.95
CA ASP A 215 -9.67 4.95 12.75
C ASP A 215 -8.39 4.71 11.94
N ALA A 216 -8.44 3.77 10.98
CA ALA A 216 -7.31 3.46 10.11
C ALA A 216 -7.14 4.49 8.98
N GLN A 217 -8.21 5.14 8.53
CA GLN A 217 -8.16 6.08 7.41
C GLN A 217 -7.20 7.24 7.69
N GLY A 218 -6.29 7.51 6.76
CA GLY A 218 -5.22 8.50 6.87
C GLY A 218 -4.02 8.08 7.73
N ASP A 219 -3.99 6.85 8.26
CA ASP A 219 -2.91 6.43 9.16
C ASP A 219 -1.53 6.45 8.49
N ALA A 220 -1.44 6.04 7.22
CA ALA A 220 -0.14 6.00 6.52
C ALA A 220 0.54 7.37 6.45
N ALA A 221 -0.26 8.43 6.36
CA ALA A 221 0.23 9.80 6.42
C ALA A 221 0.56 10.22 7.87
N ARG A 222 -0.34 9.96 8.83
CA ARG A 222 -0.14 10.32 10.24
C ARG A 222 1.11 9.68 10.85
N THR A 223 1.38 8.42 10.49
CA THR A 223 2.48 7.63 11.03
C THR A 223 3.63 7.51 10.02
N ALA A 224 3.72 8.43 9.05
CA ALA A 224 4.75 8.42 8.01
C ALA A 224 6.20 8.42 8.54
N GLY A 225 6.41 8.94 9.76
CA GLY A 225 7.69 8.96 10.47
C GLY A 225 7.93 7.74 11.37
N SER A 226 7.01 6.79 11.48
CA SER A 226 7.23 5.56 12.25
C SER A 226 8.31 4.69 11.61
N TYR A 227 9.01 3.88 12.40
CA TYR A 227 10.04 2.97 11.90
C TYR A 227 9.52 2.09 10.75
N ALA A 228 8.32 1.51 10.91
CA ALA A 228 7.71 0.65 9.90
C ALA A 228 7.48 1.40 8.58
N ASN A 229 6.91 2.61 8.62
CA ASN A 229 6.67 3.40 7.41
C ASN A 229 7.98 3.95 6.80
N GLN A 230 8.99 4.26 7.61
CA GLN A 230 10.33 4.62 7.11
C GLN A 230 10.98 3.46 6.36
N MET A 231 10.87 2.23 6.88
CA MET A 231 11.39 1.05 6.19
C MET A 231 10.65 0.77 4.89
N LYS A 232 9.31 0.85 4.88
CA LYS A 232 8.51 0.74 3.63
C LYS A 232 8.93 1.80 2.60
N ARG A 233 9.19 3.04 3.03
CA ARG A 233 9.69 4.13 2.18
C ARG A 233 11.08 3.85 1.63
N LEU A 234 12.00 3.33 2.44
CA LEU A 234 13.35 2.96 1.99
C LEU A 234 13.28 1.86 0.92
N HIS A 235 12.52 0.79 1.18
CA HIS A 235 12.30 -0.28 0.20
C HIS A 235 11.70 0.27 -1.10
N ALA A 236 10.73 1.18 -1.00
CA ALA A 236 10.16 1.86 -2.15
C ALA A 236 11.19 2.67 -2.95
N SER A 237 12.05 3.44 -2.27
CA SER A 237 13.11 4.21 -2.94
C SER A 237 14.10 3.32 -3.68
N VAL A 238 14.51 2.20 -3.07
CA VAL A 238 15.39 1.22 -3.72
C VAL A 238 14.71 0.58 -4.92
N SER A 239 13.45 0.16 -4.78
CA SER A 239 12.68 -0.42 -5.89
C SER A 239 12.55 0.54 -7.06
N ASN A 240 12.17 1.80 -6.80
CA ASN A 240 12.04 2.82 -7.84
C ASN A 240 13.41 3.10 -8.52
N LEU A 241 14.50 3.16 -7.76
CA LEU A 241 15.84 3.32 -8.32
C LEU A 241 16.23 2.16 -9.25
N LEU A 242 15.96 0.92 -8.83
CA LEU A 242 16.25 -0.27 -9.65
C LEU A 242 15.44 -0.27 -10.94
N VAL A 243 14.17 0.13 -10.89
CA VAL A 243 13.34 0.31 -12.10
C VAL A 243 13.96 1.36 -13.01
N THR A 244 14.24 2.57 -12.52
CA THR A 244 14.82 3.65 -13.33
C THR A 244 16.16 3.27 -13.96
N LEU A 245 17.01 2.56 -13.22
CA LEU A 245 18.29 2.08 -13.75
C LEU A 245 18.07 1.01 -14.82
N GLY A 246 17.19 0.03 -14.57
CA GLY A 246 16.89 -1.03 -15.51
C GLY A 246 16.28 -0.52 -16.81
N GLU A 247 15.41 0.49 -16.75
CA GLU A 247 14.82 1.12 -17.94
C GLU A 247 15.87 1.76 -18.86
N HIS A 248 17.05 2.13 -18.34
CA HIS A 248 18.17 2.61 -19.17
C HIS A 248 18.94 1.48 -19.88
N PHE A 249 18.77 0.24 -19.43
CA PHE A 249 19.44 -0.94 -19.98
C PHE A 249 18.53 -1.85 -20.81
N ILE A 250 17.21 -1.64 -20.76
CA ILE A 250 16.25 -2.33 -21.64
C ILE A 250 16.23 -1.58 -22.98
N PRO A 251 16.41 -2.27 -24.12
CA PRO A 251 16.36 -1.67 -25.46
C PRO A 251 14.96 -1.19 -25.86
#